data_AF-A0A6N7GHX1-F1
#
_entry.id   AF-A0A6N7GHX1-F1
#
_cell.length_a   1.000
_cell.length_b   1.000
_cell.length_c   1.000
_cell.angle_alpha   90.00
_cell.angle_beta   90.00
_cell.angle_gamma   90.00
#
_symmetry.space_group_name_H-M   'P 1'
#
loop_
_entity.id
_entity.type
_entity.pdbx_description
1 polymer ?
#
loop_
_entity_poly.entity_id
_entity_poly.type
_entity_poly.pdbx_seq_one_letter_code
_entity_poly.pdbx_strand_id
1 'polypeptide(L)'
;MRRDALLVAVSVAAFALLTAALAAGGPLIDLDLAVHEWSDQHRPAAADTVARALNRLGQGGVLLGVCAALAGLLGLVRWRRGAGWWRAGQPIGYVLVAAAAVYLSVATVKRATERGAPSSLLPPEQTVPLLGPLPPGEYAAGYPSGHAVNTIVWYGVLVLLASALLHAYRRGGGGLPPVAGWTARLAPPVVVVAAQTYLSFHWLTDSLAGLALGLAIDRALCLLRRLE
;
A
#
# COMPACT_ATOMS: atom_id res chain seq x y z
N MET A 1 0.99 -2.61 -22.66
CA MET A 1 0.14 -3.77 -22.35
C MET A 1 0.95 -4.96 -21.85
N ARG A 2 1.84 -5.57 -22.65
CA ARG A 2 2.63 -6.76 -22.23
C ARG A 2 3.42 -6.57 -20.93
N ARG A 3 4.13 -5.44 -20.76
CA ARG A 3 4.89 -5.14 -19.53
C ARG A 3 4.00 -5.05 -18.29
N ASP A 4 2.90 -4.30 -18.34
CA ASP A 4 2.02 -4.10 -17.19
C ASP A 4 1.33 -5.43 -16.80
N ALA A 5 0.89 -6.22 -17.78
CA ALA A 5 0.34 -7.56 -17.55
C ALA A 5 1.36 -8.53 -16.94
N LEU A 6 2.62 -8.51 -17.42
CA LEU A 6 3.70 -9.30 -16.83
C LEU A 6 3.95 -8.88 -15.38
N LEU A 7 3.99 -7.58 -15.09
CA LEU A 7 4.19 -7.09 -13.72
C LEU A 7 3.03 -7.47 -12.80
N VAL A 8 1.78 -7.46 -13.29
CA VAL A 8 0.64 -8.00 -12.53
C VAL A 8 0.89 -9.49 -12.22
N ALA A 9 1.18 -10.29 -13.23
CA ALA A 9 1.39 -11.74 -13.06
C ALA A 9 2.53 -12.06 -12.08
N VAL A 10 3.68 -11.38 -12.22
CA VAL A 10 4.83 -11.56 -11.32
C VAL A 10 4.50 -11.11 -9.90
N SER A 11 3.78 -10.00 -9.72
CA SER A 11 3.43 -9.48 -8.39
C SER A 11 2.41 -10.39 -7.69
N VAL A 12 1.44 -10.92 -8.44
CA VAL A 12 0.48 -11.92 -7.92
C VAL A 12 1.20 -13.21 -7.57
N ALA A 13 2.12 -13.70 -8.42
CA ALA A 13 2.91 -14.89 -8.14
C ALA A 13 3.80 -14.70 -6.90
N ALA A 14 4.48 -13.56 -6.77
CA ALA A 14 5.29 -13.24 -5.60
C ALA A 14 4.44 -13.21 -4.32
N PHE A 15 3.27 -12.57 -4.36
CA PHE A 15 2.33 -12.57 -3.24
C PHE A 15 1.85 -13.98 -2.88
N ALA A 16 1.46 -14.78 -3.86
CA ALA A 16 0.97 -16.15 -3.65
C ALA A 16 2.07 -17.06 -3.09
N LEU A 17 3.28 -17.01 -3.65
CA LEU A 17 4.43 -17.79 -3.19
C LEU A 17 4.84 -17.41 -1.77
N LEU A 18 4.88 -16.12 -1.45
CA LEU A 18 5.17 -15.65 -0.09
C LEU A 18 4.09 -16.11 0.90
N THR A 19 2.82 -16.01 0.52
CA THR A 19 1.69 -16.48 1.34
C THR A 19 1.79 -17.99 1.58
N ALA A 20 2.06 -18.78 0.54
CA ALA A 20 2.20 -20.22 0.65
C ALA A 20 3.41 -20.63 1.50
N ALA A 21 4.55 -19.95 1.32
CA ALA A 21 5.75 -20.19 2.13
C ALA A 21 5.51 -19.87 3.61
N LEU A 22 4.82 -18.77 3.92
CA LEU A 22 4.42 -18.44 5.28
C LEU A 22 3.42 -19.44 5.87
N ALA A 23 2.44 -19.89 5.08
CA ALA A 23 1.46 -20.90 5.50
C ALA A 23 2.13 -22.24 5.83
N ALA A 24 3.18 -22.60 5.08
CA ALA A 24 3.97 -23.81 5.32
C ALA A 24 4.91 -23.68 6.54
N GLY A 25 5.09 -22.47 7.06
CA GLY A 25 6.07 -22.17 8.10
C GLY A 25 7.52 -22.23 7.61
N GLY A 26 8.46 -22.29 8.56
CA GLY A 26 9.89 -22.44 8.27
C GLY A 26 10.67 -21.12 8.25
N PRO A 27 11.73 -20.97 7.42
CA PRO A 27 12.74 -19.91 7.59
C PRO A 27 12.22 -18.47 7.55
N LEU A 28 11.08 -18.23 6.90
CA LEU A 28 10.46 -16.90 6.87
C LEU A 28 9.88 -16.50 8.23
N ILE A 29 9.43 -17.47 9.03
CA ILE A 29 8.99 -17.28 10.41
C ILE A 29 10.18 -16.90 11.28
N ASP A 30 11.29 -17.63 11.15
CA ASP A 30 12.53 -17.34 11.89
C ASP A 30 13.08 -15.94 11.54
N LEU A 31 12.99 -15.55 10.26
CA LEU A 31 13.36 -14.20 9.81
C LEU A 31 12.46 -13.13 10.45
N ASP A 32 11.15 -13.33 10.45
CA ASP A 32 10.20 -12.41 11.07
C ASP A 32 10.47 -12.23 12.57
N LEU A 33 10.75 -13.33 13.28
CA LEU A 33 11.12 -13.32 14.70
C LEU A 33 12.44 -12.59 14.95
N ALA A 34 13.49 -12.90 14.18
CA ALA A 34 14.81 -12.26 14.34
C ALA A 34 14.75 -10.75 14.07
N VAL A 35 13.97 -10.33 13.07
CA VAL A 35 13.80 -8.89 12.76
C VAL A 35 12.99 -8.18 13.85
N HIS A 36 11.96 -8.83 14.38
CA HIS A 36 11.18 -8.31 15.51
C HIS A 36 12.05 -8.15 16.76
N GLU A 37 12.82 -9.18 17.13
CA GLU A 37 13.73 -9.16 18.27
C GLU A 37 14.78 -8.06 18.12
N TRP A 38 15.42 -7.96 16.96
CA TRP A 38 16.38 -6.89 16.68
C TRP A 38 15.73 -5.51 16.84
N SER A 39 14.53 -5.33 16.29
CA SER A 39 13.82 -4.06 16.37
C SER A 39 13.51 -3.68 17.81
N ASP A 40 13.04 -4.61 18.62
CA ASP A 40 12.71 -4.37 20.03
C ASP A 40 13.97 -4.07 20.86
N GLN A 41 15.09 -4.72 20.59
CA GLN A 41 16.39 -4.43 21.23
C GLN A 41 16.98 -3.06 20.83
N HIS A 42 16.60 -2.52 19.66
CA HIS A 42 17.18 -1.31 19.09
C HIS A 42 16.19 -0.15 18.97
N ARG A 43 15.17 -0.08 19.86
CA ARG A 43 14.12 0.95 19.81
C ARG A 43 14.21 2.05 20.89
N PRO A 44 15.19 2.98 20.83
CA PRO A 44 15.19 4.14 21.73
C PRO A 44 14.01 5.08 21.41
N ALA A 45 13.54 5.83 22.42
CA ALA A 45 12.33 6.66 22.35
C ALA A 45 12.32 7.67 21.18
N ALA A 46 13.48 8.26 20.86
CA ALA A 46 13.61 9.19 19.74
C ALA A 46 13.34 8.50 18.40
N ALA A 47 13.89 7.30 18.20
CA ALA A 47 13.71 6.53 16.98
C ALA A 47 12.28 5.94 16.87
N ASP A 48 11.68 5.51 17.99
CA ASP A 48 10.25 5.14 18.03
C ASP A 48 9.35 6.30 17.57
N THR A 49 9.59 7.51 18.09
CA THR A 49 8.81 8.70 17.74
C THR A 49 8.94 9.03 16.25
N VAL A 50 10.16 9.01 15.71
CA VAL A 50 10.42 9.24 14.28
C VAL A 50 9.74 8.18 13.43
N ALA A 51 9.88 6.89 13.79
CA ALA A 51 9.26 5.81 13.06
C ALA A 51 7.73 5.93 13.06
N ARG A 52 7.09 6.32 14.18
CA ARG A 52 5.64 6.55 14.24
C ARG A 52 5.21 7.70 13.33
N ALA A 53 5.99 8.77 13.27
CA ALA A 53 5.72 9.88 12.36
C ALA A 53 5.84 9.45 10.90
N LEU A 54 6.89 8.70 10.54
CA LEU A 54 7.13 8.18 9.20
C LEU A 54 6.07 7.14 8.78
N ASN A 55 5.59 6.31 9.70
CA ASN A 55 4.53 5.33 9.44
C ASN A 55 3.23 5.99 8.95
N ARG A 56 2.95 7.25 9.33
CA ARG A 56 1.75 7.98 8.87
C ARG A 56 1.72 8.16 7.34
N LEU A 57 2.85 8.05 6.65
CA LEU A 57 2.90 8.06 5.19
C LEU A 57 2.11 6.91 4.56
N GLY A 58 1.82 5.83 5.30
CA GLY A 58 0.99 4.71 4.82
C GLY A 58 -0.49 4.80 5.19
N GLN A 59 -0.93 5.90 5.81
CA GLN A 59 -2.28 6.02 6.35
C GLN A 59 -3.33 6.18 5.25
N GLY A 60 -4.05 5.10 4.94
CA GLY A 60 -4.94 5.01 3.79
C GLY A 60 -6.05 6.06 3.75
N GLY A 61 -6.67 6.36 4.90
CA GLY A 61 -7.74 7.37 4.96
C GLY A 61 -7.26 8.79 4.58
N VAL A 62 -6.06 9.17 5.03
CA VAL A 62 -5.45 10.47 4.68
C VAL A 62 -5.10 10.50 3.19
N LEU A 63 -4.43 9.47 2.68
CA LEU A 63 -4.03 9.37 1.28
C LEU A 63 -5.24 9.36 0.32
N LEU A 64 -6.29 8.62 0.67
CA LEU A 64 -7.55 8.62 -0.05
C LEU A 64 -8.17 10.02 -0.09
N GLY A 65 -8.25 10.70 1.06
CA GLY A 65 -8.77 12.07 1.14
C GLY A 65 -8.01 13.05 0.25
N VAL A 66 -6.67 13.00 0.27
CA VAL A 66 -5.82 13.82 -0.60
C VAL A 66 -6.06 13.50 -2.09
N CYS A 67 -6.09 12.21 -2.45
CA CYS A 67 -6.35 11.80 -3.83
C CYS A 67 -7.76 12.20 -4.30
N ALA A 68 -8.78 12.05 -3.47
CA ALA A 68 -10.14 12.48 -3.76
C ALA A 68 -10.23 14.00 -3.98
N ALA A 69 -9.55 14.80 -3.15
CA ALA A 69 -9.47 16.25 -3.31
C ALA A 69 -8.81 16.64 -4.64
N LEU A 70 -7.67 16.03 -4.98
CA LEU A 70 -6.98 16.27 -6.26
C LEU A 70 -7.81 15.83 -7.47
N ALA A 71 -8.51 14.71 -7.37
CA ALA A 71 -9.41 14.22 -8.40
C ALA A 71 -10.61 15.16 -8.61
N GLY A 72 -11.22 15.65 -7.52
CA GLY A 72 -12.29 16.63 -7.58
C GLY A 72 -11.85 17.95 -8.21
N LEU A 73 -10.67 18.45 -7.83
CA LEU A 73 -10.08 19.65 -8.41
C LEU A 73 -9.79 19.47 -9.91
N LEU A 74 -9.22 18.34 -10.31
CA LEU A 74 -8.99 18.03 -11.72
C LEU A 74 -10.30 17.95 -12.51
N GLY A 75 -11.33 17.33 -11.94
CA GLY A 75 -12.67 17.26 -12.52
C GLY A 75 -13.29 18.63 -12.71
N LEU A 76 -13.19 19.51 -11.70
CA LEU A 76 -13.65 20.89 -11.77
C LEU A 76 -12.94 21.69 -12.86
N VAL A 77 -11.61 21.56 -12.96
CA VAL A 77 -10.83 22.24 -14.02
C VAL A 77 -11.28 21.78 -15.41
N ARG A 78 -11.50 20.47 -15.59
CA ARG A 78 -12.00 19.93 -16.86
C ARG A 78 -13.41 20.43 -17.18
N TRP A 79 -14.31 20.43 -16.20
CA TRP A 79 -15.67 20.97 -16.35
C TRP A 79 -15.64 22.44 -16.78
N ARG A 80 -14.85 23.28 -16.08
CA ARG A 80 -14.71 24.71 -16.40
C ARG A 80 -14.16 24.98 -17.80
N ARG A 81 -13.54 23.99 -18.42
CA ARG A 81 -13.02 24.05 -19.80
C ARG A 81 -13.95 23.38 -20.82
N GLY A 82 -15.20 23.10 -20.45
CA GLY A 82 -16.21 22.56 -21.36
C GLY A 82 -16.21 21.04 -21.48
N ALA A 83 -15.49 20.31 -20.61
CA ALA A 83 -15.66 18.86 -20.57
C ALA A 83 -17.07 18.50 -20.05
N GLY A 84 -17.75 17.58 -20.72
CA GLY A 84 -19.02 17.04 -20.23
C GLY A 84 -18.87 16.31 -18.89
N TRP A 85 -19.99 16.14 -18.17
CA TRP A 85 -20.03 15.59 -16.82
C TRP A 85 -19.30 14.25 -16.66
N TRP A 86 -19.39 13.36 -17.66
CA TRP A 86 -18.70 12.07 -17.66
C TRP A 86 -17.16 12.23 -17.57
N ARG A 87 -16.58 13.03 -18.46
CA ARG A 87 -15.12 13.27 -18.51
C ARG A 87 -14.61 14.05 -17.30
N ALA A 88 -15.45 14.92 -16.75
CA ALA A 88 -15.16 15.63 -15.50
C ALA A 88 -15.20 14.69 -14.28
N GLY A 89 -16.07 13.67 -14.28
CA GLY A 89 -16.21 12.69 -13.20
C GLY A 89 -15.16 11.57 -13.20
N GLN A 90 -14.55 11.25 -14.35
CA GLN A 90 -13.55 10.17 -14.49
C GLN A 90 -12.45 10.13 -13.40
N PRO A 91 -11.82 11.26 -12.97
CA PRO A 91 -10.81 11.22 -11.93
C PRO A 91 -11.33 10.68 -10.59
N ILE A 92 -12.56 11.04 -10.20
CA ILE A 92 -13.19 10.53 -8.98
C ILE A 92 -13.53 9.05 -9.14
N GLY A 93 -14.07 8.66 -10.30
CA GLY A 93 -14.33 7.25 -10.62
C GLY A 93 -13.06 6.40 -10.47
N TYR A 94 -11.92 6.86 -10.98
CA TYR A 94 -10.64 6.18 -10.83
C TYR A 94 -10.20 6.02 -9.36
N VAL A 95 -10.37 7.06 -8.54
CA VAL A 95 -10.08 7.00 -7.10
C VAL A 95 -10.99 5.99 -6.39
N LEU A 96 -12.27 5.94 -6.73
CA LEU A 96 -13.23 4.99 -6.15
C LEU A 96 -12.90 3.54 -6.54
N VAL A 97 -12.54 3.29 -7.79
CA VAL A 97 -12.10 1.96 -8.24
C VAL A 97 -10.82 1.54 -7.52
N ALA A 98 -9.85 2.44 -7.37
CA ALA A 98 -8.63 2.17 -6.61
C ALA A 98 -8.93 1.87 -5.12
N ALA A 99 -9.84 2.64 -4.49
CA ALA A 99 -10.26 2.42 -3.11
C ALA A 99 -10.92 1.06 -2.93
N ALA A 100 -11.85 0.69 -3.83
CA ALA A 100 -12.52 -0.60 -3.81
C ALA A 100 -11.52 -1.75 -4.00
N ALA A 101 -10.59 -1.63 -4.96
CA ALA A 101 -9.57 -2.64 -5.20
C ALA A 101 -8.68 -2.88 -3.97
N VAL A 102 -8.21 -1.81 -3.32
CA VAL A 102 -7.41 -1.91 -2.08
C VAL A 102 -8.23 -2.52 -0.94
N TYR A 103 -9.42 -1.97 -0.67
CA TYR A 103 -10.24 -2.41 0.46
C TYR A 103 -10.65 -3.87 0.32
N LEU A 104 -11.21 -4.27 -0.84
CA LEU A 104 -11.70 -5.62 -1.06
C LEU A 104 -10.55 -6.64 -1.04
N SER A 105 -9.40 -6.33 -1.64
CA SER A 105 -8.27 -7.26 -1.65
C SER A 105 -7.68 -7.44 -0.26
N VAL A 106 -7.39 -6.34 0.45
CA VAL A 106 -6.78 -6.39 1.79
C VAL A 106 -7.72 -6.98 2.82
N ALA A 107 -9.00 -6.57 2.83
CA ALA A 107 -9.97 -7.09 3.80
C ALA A 107 -10.25 -8.58 3.61
N THR A 108 -10.31 -9.05 2.36
CA THR A 108 -10.50 -10.47 2.06
C THR A 108 -9.33 -11.30 2.59
N VAL A 109 -8.09 -10.90 2.30
CA VAL A 109 -6.92 -11.67 2.78
C VAL A 109 -6.81 -11.62 4.29
N LYS A 110 -6.99 -10.45 4.92
CA LYS A 110 -6.95 -10.31 6.39
C LYS A 110 -7.92 -11.25 7.09
N ARG A 111 -9.16 -11.32 6.62
CA ARG A 111 -10.17 -12.24 7.15
C ARG A 111 -9.87 -13.71 6.88
N ALA A 112 -9.15 -14.02 5.80
CA ALA A 112 -8.79 -15.40 5.49
C ALA A 112 -7.61 -15.90 6.31
N THR A 113 -6.70 -15.01 6.72
CA THR A 113 -5.46 -15.40 7.42
C THR A 113 -5.53 -15.21 8.92
N GLU A 114 -6.23 -14.17 9.39
CA GLU A 114 -6.38 -13.86 10.82
C GLU A 114 -5.04 -13.69 11.58
N ARG A 115 -3.93 -13.43 10.86
CA ARG A 115 -2.58 -13.34 11.43
C ARG A 115 -2.48 -12.27 12.53
N GLY A 116 -1.76 -12.59 13.60
CA GLY A 116 -1.47 -11.68 14.70
C GLY A 116 -0.46 -10.60 14.32
N ALA A 117 -0.47 -9.49 15.06
CA ALA A 117 0.59 -8.47 14.96
C ALA A 117 1.71 -8.73 15.99
N PRO A 118 2.98 -8.42 15.66
CA PRO A 118 4.09 -8.58 16.62
C PRO A 118 3.97 -7.68 17.85
N SER A 119 3.17 -6.62 17.81
CA SER A 119 2.89 -5.75 18.96
C SER A 119 1.80 -6.28 19.91
N SER A 120 1.29 -7.50 19.70
CA SER A 120 0.37 -8.14 20.65
C SER A 120 1.07 -8.37 22.00
N LEU A 121 0.28 -8.56 23.06
CA LEU A 121 0.79 -8.97 24.37
C LEU A 121 1.07 -10.48 24.45
N LEU A 122 0.66 -11.24 23.44
CA LEU A 122 0.95 -12.66 23.33
C LEU A 122 2.43 -12.90 22.98
N PRO A 123 2.98 -14.08 23.33
CA PRO A 123 4.29 -14.50 22.87
C PRO A 123 4.39 -14.42 21.32
N PRO A 124 5.49 -13.89 20.75
CA PRO A 124 5.71 -13.78 19.31
C PRO A 124 5.46 -15.09 18.55
N GLU A 125 5.78 -16.23 19.15
CA GLU A 125 5.60 -17.57 18.58
C GLU A 125 4.14 -17.93 18.33
N GLN A 126 3.20 -17.29 19.04
CA GLN A 126 1.76 -17.49 18.85
C GLN A 126 1.18 -16.57 17.77
N THR A 127 1.81 -15.44 17.50
CA THR A 127 1.29 -14.41 16.58
C THR A 127 1.98 -14.40 15.22
N VAL A 128 3.19 -14.97 15.14
CA VAL A 128 3.98 -15.08 13.92
C VAL A 128 3.41 -16.06 12.88
N PRO A 129 2.78 -17.21 13.23
CA PRO A 129 2.23 -18.11 12.22
C PRO A 129 1.18 -17.41 11.37
N LEU A 130 1.19 -17.64 10.06
CA LEU A 130 0.22 -17.01 9.15
C LEU A 130 -1.21 -17.46 9.45
N LEU A 131 -1.38 -18.74 9.79
CA LEU A 131 -2.65 -19.40 10.04
C LEU A 131 -2.60 -20.04 11.43
N GLY A 132 -3.68 -19.90 12.18
CA GLY A 132 -3.83 -20.48 13.51
C GLY A 132 -4.83 -19.66 14.33
N PRO A 133 -5.59 -20.30 15.24
CA PRO A 133 -6.56 -19.57 16.03
C PRO A 133 -5.84 -18.63 17.00
N LEU A 134 -6.17 -17.34 16.92
CA LEU A 134 -5.83 -16.40 17.99
C LEU A 134 -6.91 -16.43 19.07
N PRO A 135 -6.56 -16.16 20.34
CA PRO A 135 -7.54 -15.94 21.40
C PRO A 135 -8.59 -14.88 21.03
N PRO A 136 -9.86 -15.02 21.48
CA PRO A 136 -10.89 -14.02 21.24
C PRO A 136 -10.48 -12.63 21.72
N GLY A 137 -10.67 -11.62 20.88
CA GLY A 137 -10.32 -10.22 21.19
C GLY A 137 -8.92 -9.79 20.75
N GLU A 138 -8.09 -10.73 20.28
CA GLU A 138 -6.77 -10.40 19.72
C GLU A 138 -6.87 -9.73 18.34
N TYR A 139 -5.84 -8.94 18.03
CA TYR A 139 -5.73 -8.31 16.72
C TYR A 139 -5.37 -9.34 15.63
N ALA A 140 -6.39 -9.80 14.91
CA ALA A 140 -6.30 -10.82 13.87
C ALA A 140 -6.25 -10.25 12.44
N ALA A 141 -5.49 -9.17 12.24
CA ALA A 141 -5.48 -8.44 10.97
C ALA A 141 -4.07 -8.03 10.54
N GLY A 142 -3.04 -8.79 10.89
CA GLY A 142 -1.64 -8.53 10.54
C GLY A 142 -1.34 -8.66 9.05
N TYR A 143 -1.82 -9.73 8.39
CA TYR A 143 -1.42 -10.06 7.02
C TYR A 143 -2.50 -9.72 5.97
N PRO A 144 -2.17 -9.04 4.85
CA PRO A 144 -0.93 -8.32 4.59
C PRO A 144 -0.97 -6.90 5.21
N SER A 145 0.18 -6.21 5.22
CA SER A 145 0.22 -4.81 5.66
C SER A 145 -0.59 -3.91 4.72
N GLY A 146 -1.65 -3.30 5.27
CA GLY A 146 -2.46 -2.34 4.54
C GLY A 146 -1.72 -1.03 4.25
N HIS A 147 -0.81 -0.61 5.12
CA HIS A 147 0.00 0.59 4.90
C HIS A 147 1.00 0.38 3.75
N ALA A 148 1.64 -0.79 3.66
CA ALA A 148 2.50 -1.12 2.52
C ALA A 148 1.71 -1.09 1.20
N VAL A 149 0.53 -1.72 1.15
CA VAL A 149 -0.37 -1.65 -0.02
C VAL A 149 -0.72 -0.20 -0.35
N ASN A 150 -1.11 0.59 0.65
CA ASN A 150 -1.49 2.00 0.50
C ASN A 150 -0.36 2.83 -0.11
N THR A 151 0.88 2.64 0.35
CA THR A 151 2.02 3.42 -0.17
C THR A 151 2.29 3.17 -1.64
N ILE A 152 2.06 1.96 -2.14
CA ILE A 152 2.20 1.67 -3.57
C ILE A 152 1.06 2.29 -4.36
N VAL A 153 -0.19 1.96 -3.99
CA VAL A 153 -1.36 2.32 -4.78
C VAL A 153 -1.61 3.83 -4.73
N TRP A 154 -1.68 4.41 -3.54
CA TRP A 154 -2.09 5.81 -3.41
C TRP A 154 -1.02 6.80 -3.86
N TYR A 155 0.27 6.51 -3.69
CA TYR A 155 1.29 7.38 -4.30
C TYR A 155 1.34 7.22 -5.83
N GLY A 156 1.02 6.03 -6.35
CA GLY A 156 0.80 5.82 -7.78
C GLY A 156 -0.33 6.71 -8.33
N VAL A 157 -1.47 6.73 -7.63
CA VAL A 157 -2.64 7.58 -7.92
C VAL A 157 -2.30 9.06 -7.76
N LEU A 158 -1.60 9.44 -6.68
CA LEU A 158 -1.19 10.81 -6.37
C LEU A 158 -0.32 11.38 -7.50
N VAL A 159 0.72 10.65 -7.92
CA VAL A 159 1.61 11.06 -9.01
C VAL A 159 0.84 11.24 -10.32
N LEU A 160 -0.12 10.35 -10.60
CA LEU A 160 -0.99 10.43 -11.78
C LEU A 160 -1.86 11.68 -11.75
N LEU A 161 -2.57 11.93 -10.65
CA LEU A 161 -3.46 13.07 -10.50
C LEU A 161 -2.69 14.39 -10.50
N ALA A 162 -1.58 14.47 -9.76
CA ALA A 162 -0.72 15.64 -9.72
C ALA A 162 -0.16 15.97 -11.11
N SER A 163 0.31 14.95 -11.84
CA SER A 163 0.78 15.14 -13.22
C SER A 163 -0.34 15.65 -14.12
N ALA A 164 -1.52 15.04 -14.09
CA ALA A 164 -2.66 15.46 -14.91
C ALA A 164 -3.11 16.88 -14.58
N LEU A 165 -3.11 17.26 -13.31
CA LEU A 165 -3.48 18.60 -12.85
C LEU A 165 -2.46 19.65 -13.30
N LEU A 166 -1.16 19.36 -13.21
CA LEU A 166 -0.11 20.26 -13.69
C LEU A 166 -0.21 20.48 -15.21
N HIS A 167 -0.44 19.41 -15.99
CA HIS A 167 -0.67 19.54 -17.43
C HIS A 167 -1.94 20.35 -17.74
N ALA A 168 -3.00 20.19 -16.93
CA ALA A 168 -4.19 21.00 -17.10
C ALA A 168 -3.87 22.49 -16.86
N TYR A 169 -3.16 22.86 -15.78
CA TYR A 169 -2.91 24.27 -15.46
C TYR A 169 -1.83 24.95 -16.32
N ARG A 170 -0.75 24.26 -16.68
CA ARG A 170 0.40 24.86 -17.37
C ARG A 170 0.18 24.93 -18.88
N ARG A 171 0.01 26.15 -19.41
CA ARG A 171 -0.11 26.43 -20.87
C ARG A 171 1.11 25.96 -21.71
N GLY A 172 2.23 25.60 -21.08
CA GLY A 172 3.44 25.07 -21.71
C GLY A 172 3.69 23.56 -21.54
N GLY A 173 2.71 22.77 -21.06
CA GLY A 173 2.77 21.29 -21.12
C GLY A 173 3.67 20.58 -20.09
N GLY A 174 4.10 21.25 -19.02
CA GLY A 174 4.99 20.65 -18.02
C GLY A 174 4.27 19.76 -17.00
N GLY A 175 4.63 18.46 -16.97
CA GLY A 175 4.21 17.50 -15.94
C GLY A 175 4.99 17.59 -14.63
N LEU A 176 4.77 16.59 -13.77
CA LEU A 176 5.60 16.38 -12.59
C LEU A 176 7.02 15.97 -13.04
N PRO A 177 8.10 16.55 -12.48
CA PRO A 177 9.47 16.14 -12.81
C PRO A 177 9.66 14.62 -12.60
N PRO A 178 10.39 13.91 -13.49
CA PRO A 178 10.57 12.47 -13.36
C PRO A 178 11.13 12.05 -12.00
N VAL A 179 12.11 12.79 -11.48
CA VAL A 179 12.70 12.54 -10.15
C VAL A 179 11.65 12.61 -9.05
N ALA A 180 10.80 13.64 -9.04
CA ALA A 180 9.73 13.76 -8.05
C ALA A 180 8.72 12.60 -8.16
N GLY A 181 8.38 12.18 -9.39
CA GLY A 181 7.52 11.02 -9.62
C GLY A 181 8.10 9.71 -9.10
N TRP A 182 9.40 9.49 -9.31
CA TRP A 182 10.11 8.30 -8.80
C TRP A 182 10.26 8.34 -7.28
N THR A 183 10.67 9.47 -6.71
CA THR A 183 10.78 9.63 -5.25
C THR A 183 9.46 9.35 -4.56
N ALA A 184 8.35 9.91 -5.06
CA ALA A 184 7.02 9.66 -4.51
C ALA A 184 6.59 8.19 -4.62
N ARG A 185 7.06 7.45 -5.62
CA ARG A 185 6.72 6.02 -5.82
C ARG A 185 7.61 5.06 -5.04
N LEU A 186 8.81 5.47 -4.66
CA LEU A 186 9.82 4.58 -4.06
C LEU A 186 10.07 4.88 -2.58
N ALA A 187 10.17 6.16 -2.21
CA ALA A 187 10.53 6.52 -0.85
C ALA A 187 9.44 6.13 0.18
N PRO A 188 8.14 6.42 -0.03
CA PRO A 188 7.13 6.09 0.97
C PRO A 188 6.99 4.59 1.25
N PRO A 189 6.94 3.69 0.24
CA PRO A 189 6.91 2.25 0.51
C PRO A 189 8.10 1.76 1.33
N VAL A 190 9.32 2.18 0.99
CA VAL A 190 10.54 1.78 1.71
C VAL A 190 10.51 2.29 3.15
N VAL A 191 10.19 3.57 3.32
CA VAL A 191 10.12 4.24 4.63
C VAL A 191 9.06 3.60 5.52
N VAL A 192 7.86 3.33 4.99
CA VAL A 192 6.76 2.77 5.76
C VAL A 192 7.02 1.31 6.11
N VAL A 193 7.51 0.49 5.18
CA VAL A 193 7.88 -0.91 5.48
C VAL A 193 8.92 -0.94 6.60
N ALA A 194 9.99 -0.13 6.49
CA ALA A 194 10.99 -0.04 7.53
C ALA A 194 10.39 0.41 8.86
N ALA A 195 9.57 1.47 8.87
CA ALA A 195 8.94 1.99 10.09
C ALA A 195 7.99 0.98 10.75
N GLN A 196 7.18 0.25 9.98
CA GLN A 196 6.21 -0.68 10.53
C GLN A 196 6.83 -1.93 11.12
N THR A 197 7.81 -2.48 10.43
CA THR A 197 8.60 -3.61 10.93
C THR A 197 9.39 -3.18 12.16
N TYR A 198 10.04 -2.01 12.10
CA TYR A 198 10.79 -1.46 13.22
C TYR A 198 9.91 -1.13 14.43
N LEU A 199 8.63 -0.82 14.26
CA LEU A 199 7.67 -0.56 15.35
C LEU A 199 6.93 -1.81 15.84
N SER A 200 7.23 -2.98 15.29
CA SER A 200 6.49 -4.23 15.56
C SER A 200 4.99 -4.13 15.23
N PHE A 201 4.58 -3.20 14.38
CA PHE A 201 3.17 -3.10 13.92
C PHE A 201 2.83 -4.19 12.90
N HIS A 202 3.83 -4.65 12.17
CA HIS A 202 3.71 -5.71 11.18
C HIS A 202 4.97 -6.55 11.16
N TRP A 203 4.81 -7.84 10.86
CA TRP A 203 5.93 -8.68 10.49
C TRP A 203 6.58 -8.16 9.20
N LEU A 204 7.86 -8.45 8.97
CA LEU A 204 8.53 -8.05 7.74
C LEU A 204 7.79 -8.63 6.52
N THR A 205 7.41 -9.90 6.61
CA THR A 205 6.73 -10.60 5.53
C THR A 205 5.31 -10.08 5.26
N ASP A 206 4.59 -9.55 6.26
CA ASP A 206 3.30 -8.85 6.05
C ASP A 206 3.49 -7.66 5.10
N SER A 207 4.59 -6.93 5.29
CA SER A 207 4.94 -5.74 4.53
C SER A 207 5.39 -6.09 3.12
N LEU A 208 6.24 -7.12 2.96
CA LEU A 208 6.64 -7.62 1.64
C LEU A 208 5.45 -8.14 0.82
N ALA A 209 4.52 -8.86 1.46
CA ALA A 209 3.28 -9.28 0.84
C ALA A 209 2.41 -8.09 0.46
N GLY A 210 2.32 -7.08 1.33
CA GLY A 210 1.62 -5.83 1.04
C GLY A 210 2.20 -5.07 -0.15
N LEU A 211 3.53 -5.04 -0.31
CA LEU A 211 4.18 -4.45 -1.49
C LEU A 211 3.82 -5.20 -2.77
N ALA A 212 3.88 -6.53 -2.76
CA ALA A 212 3.55 -7.37 -3.90
C ALA A 212 2.06 -7.20 -4.31
N LEU A 213 1.15 -7.24 -3.34
CA LEU A 213 -0.28 -7.01 -3.59
C LEU A 213 -0.55 -5.58 -4.09
N GLY A 214 0.09 -4.58 -3.47
CA GLY A 214 -0.02 -3.18 -3.89
C GLY A 214 0.44 -2.97 -5.33
N LEU A 215 1.56 -3.58 -5.73
CA LEU A 215 2.08 -3.54 -7.10
C LEU A 215 1.12 -4.22 -8.08
N ALA A 216 0.56 -5.38 -7.73
CA ALA A 216 -0.43 -6.05 -8.56
C ALA A 216 -1.65 -5.13 -8.84
N ILE A 217 -2.18 -4.50 -7.79
CA ILE A 217 -3.33 -3.57 -7.90
C ILE A 217 -2.96 -2.35 -8.75
N ASP A 218 -1.86 -1.67 -8.45
CA ASP A 218 -1.43 -0.46 -9.16
C ASP A 218 -1.17 -0.73 -10.65
N ARG A 219 -0.60 -1.88 -11.01
CA ARG A 219 -0.43 -2.29 -12.41
C ARG A 219 -1.73 -2.69 -13.09
N ALA A 220 -2.65 -3.34 -12.38
CA ALA A 220 -4.00 -3.64 -12.89
C ALA A 220 -4.79 -2.36 -13.19
N LEU A 221 -4.74 -1.36 -12.31
CA LEU A 221 -5.34 -0.04 -12.55
C LEU A 221 -4.74 0.66 -13.78
N CYS A 222 -3.43 0.51 -14.01
CA CYS A 222 -2.78 1.03 -15.21
C CYS A 222 -3.27 0.35 -16.50
N LEU A 223 -3.64 -0.93 -16.45
CA LEU A 223 -4.22 -1.64 -17.59
C LEU A 223 -5.63 -1.14 -17.90
N LEU A 224 -6.48 -0.98 -16.88
CA LEU A 224 -7.86 -0.48 -17.03
C LEU A 224 -7.90 0.87 -17.74
N ARG A 225 -7.02 1.80 -17.37
CA ARG A 225 -6.94 3.13 -17.99
C ARG A 225 -6.56 3.11 -19.47
N ARG A 226 -5.91 2.06 -19.97
CA ARG A 226 -5.51 1.95 -21.39
C ARG A 226 -6.59 1.30 -22.26
N LEU A 227 -7.67 0.80 -21.66
CA LEU A 227 -8.83 0.24 -22.36
C LEU A 227 -9.93 1.29 -22.62
N GLU A 228 -9.81 2.47 -21.99
CA GLU A 228 -10.59 3.70 -22.28
C GLU A 228 -9.88 4.58 -23.31
#